data_AF-A0A0F9SVS1-F1
#
_entry.id   AF-A0A0F9SVS1-F1
#
_cell.length_a   1.000
_cell.length_b   1.000
_cell.length_c   1.000
_cell.angle_alpha   90.00
_cell.angle_beta   90.00
_cell.angle_gamma   90.00
#
_symmetry.space_group_name_H-M   'P 1'
#
loop_
_entity.id
_entity.type
_entity.pdbx_description
1 polymer ?
#
loop_
_entity_poly.entity_id
_entity_poly.type
_entity_poly.pdbx_seq_one_letter_code
_entity_poly.pdbx_strand_id
1 'polypeptide(L)' 'MRYASSFKQPTKVEQALIRRHVKALTKKFGNVRQAALHIGVNPKYMYSLARGEKVNPGDTVLRKLGLRRVTYIEER' A
#
# COMPACT_ATOMS: atom_id res chain seq x y z
N MET A 1 3.85 12.40 -26.41
CA MET A 1 2.74 11.59 -25.85
C MET A 1 2.70 11.77 -24.34
N ARG A 2 1.70 12.48 -23.79
CA ARG A 2 1.43 12.51 -22.35
C ARG A 2 0.38 11.44 -22.07
N TYR A 3 0.81 10.26 -21.61
CA TYR A 3 -0.13 9.35 -20.97
C TYR A 3 -0.57 10.02 -19.67
N ALA A 4 -1.75 10.63 -19.69
CA ALA A 4 -2.44 10.98 -18.46
C ALA A 4 -2.80 9.66 -17.79
N SER A 5 -1.89 9.14 -16.97
CA SER A 5 -2.21 8.10 -16.00
C SER A 5 -3.28 8.67 -15.09
N SER A 6 -4.55 8.44 -15.43
CA SER A 6 -5.69 8.80 -14.60
C SER A 6 -5.51 8.05 -13.29
N PHE A 7 -5.03 8.75 -12.25
CA PHE A 7 -4.77 8.18 -10.94
C PHE A 7 -6.10 7.84 -10.28
N LYS A 8 -6.63 6.64 -10.56
CA LYS A 8 -7.83 6.14 -9.89
C LYS A 8 -7.56 6.07 -8.40
N GLN A 9 -8.36 6.78 -7.62
CA GLN A 9 -8.30 6.68 -6.16
C GLN A 9 -8.65 5.26 -5.76
N PRO A 10 -7.89 4.65 -4.85
CA PRO A 10 -8.17 3.29 -4.40
C PRO A 10 -9.50 3.27 -3.67
N THR A 11 -10.28 2.25 -3.97
CA THR A 11 -11.57 1.95 -3.36
C THR A 11 -11.42 1.77 -1.84
N LYS A 12 -12.53 1.90 -1.11
CA LYS A 12 -12.55 1.64 0.35
C LYS A 12 -12.04 0.24 0.69
N VAL A 13 -12.31 -0.74 -0.18
CA VAL A 13 -11.87 -2.14 -0.02
C VAL A 13 -10.35 -2.26 -0.17
N GLU A 14 -9.76 -1.65 -1.20
CA GLU A 14 -8.30 -1.64 -1.40
C GLU A 14 -7.58 -0.96 -0.23
N GLN A 15 -8.11 0.16 0.27
CA GLN A 15 -7.57 0.84 1.44
C GLN A 15 -7.63 -0.03 2.71
N ALA A 16 -8.73 -0.76 2.92
CA ALA A 16 -8.87 -1.69 4.03
C ALA A 16 -7.85 -2.85 3.94
N LEU A 17 -7.61 -3.36 2.73
CA LEU A 17 -6.60 -4.38 2.45
C LEU A 17 -5.18 -3.91 2.79
N ILE A 18 -4.81 -2.70 2.35
CA ILE A 18 -3.52 -2.08 2.68
C ILE A 18 -3.36 -1.97 4.20
N ARG A 19 -4.36 -1.42 4.90
CA ARG A 19 -4.32 -1.26 6.37
C ARG A 19 -4.21 -2.61 7.07
N ARG A 20 -4.90 -3.64 6.59
CA ARG A 20 -4.82 -5.01 7.13
C ARG A 20 -3.41 -5.57 7.02
N HIS A 21 -2.76 -5.44 5.87
CA HIS A 21 -1.38 -5.90 5.68
C HIS A 21 -0.38 -5.12 6.54
N VAL A 22 -0.52 -3.80 6.65
CA VAL A 22 0.30 -2.98 7.55
C VAL A 22 0.13 -3.43 9.01
N LYS A 23 -1.11 -3.70 9.46
CA LYS A 23 -1.37 -4.24 10.80
C LYS A 23 -0.77 -5.63 11.02
N ALA A 24 -0.85 -6.52 10.02
CA ALA A 24 -0.26 -7.86 10.11
C ALA A 24 1.27 -7.80 10.27
N LEU A 25 1.94 -6.94 9.49
CA LEU A 25 3.38 -6.71 9.62
C LEU A 25 3.73 -6.06 10.97
N THR A 26 2.93 -5.09 11.41
CA THR A 26 3.09 -4.45 12.72
C THR A 26 2.99 -5.47 13.85
N LYS A 27 2.03 -6.39 13.79
CA LYS A 27 1.89 -7.49 14.75
C LYS A 27 3.08 -8.45 14.72
N LYS A 28 3.61 -8.75 13.53
CA LYS A 28 4.77 -9.63 13.34
C LYS A 28 6.07 -9.05 13.91
N PHE A 29 6.31 -7.74 13.71
CA PHE A 29 7.55 -7.06 14.10
C PHE A 29 7.41 -6.21 15.38
N GLY A 30 6.27 -6.31 16.07
CA GLY A 30 5.97 -5.62 17.33
C GLY A 30 5.49 -4.18 17.18
N ASN A 31 6.06 -3.39 16.26
CA ASN A 31 5.62 -2.02 16.02
C ASN A 31 5.76 -1.57 14.55
N VAL A 32 5.08 -0.47 14.21
CA VAL A 32 5.00 0.05 12.83
C VAL A 32 6.37 0.46 12.30
N ARG A 33 7.22 1.02 13.17
CA ARG A 33 8.57 1.47 12.80
C ARG A 33 9.46 0.28 12.44
N GLN A 34 9.48 -0.76 13.28
CA GLN A 34 10.26 -1.98 13.04
C GLN A 34 9.75 -2.72 11.80
N ALA A 35 8.43 -2.83 11.63
CA ALA A 35 7.84 -3.39 10.42
C ALA A 35 8.30 -2.66 9.17
N ALA A 36 8.28 -1.32 9.20
CA ALA A 36 8.73 -0.48 8.08
C ALA A 36 10.22 -0.67 7.76
N LEU A 37 11.08 -0.70 8.79
CA LEU A 37 12.51 -0.94 8.62
C LEU A 37 12.79 -2.33 8.01
N HIS A 38 12.11 -3.37 8.49
CA HIS A 38 12.27 -4.73 7.98
C HIS A 38 11.88 -4.89 6.51
N ILE A 39 10.85 -4.19 6.05
CA ILE A 39 10.41 -4.25 4.65
C ILE A 39 11.07 -3.15 3.77
N GLY A 40 11.95 -2.32 4.35
CA GLY A 40 12.61 -1.22 3.66
C GLY A 40 11.64 -0.13 3.17
N VAL A 41 10.63 0.22 3.95
CA VAL A 41 9.70 1.33 3.71
C VAL A 41 9.98 2.43 4.73
N ASN A 42 9.84 3.70 4.32
CA ASN A 42 10.00 4.83 5.23
C ASN A 42 8.97 4.72 6.38
N PRO A 43 9.41 4.74 7.66
CA PRO A 43 8.50 4.63 8.80
C PRO A 43 7.37 5.66 8.79
N LYS A 44 7.66 6.92 8.44
CA LYS A 44 6.65 7.99 8.35
C LYS A 44 5.60 7.66 7.29
N TYR A 45 6.02 7.12 6.15
CA TYR A 45 5.10 6.69 5.10
C TYR A 45 4.23 5.52 5.54
N MET A 46 4.81 4.54 6.25
CA MET A 46 4.08 3.40 6.81
C MET A 46 3.03 3.85 7.85
N TYR A 47 3.34 4.85 8.68
CA TYR A 47 2.37 5.47 9.60
C TYR A 47 1.21 6.14 8.86
N SER A 48 1.47 6.86 7.77
CA SER A 48 0.41 7.46 6.95
C SER A 48 -0.46 6.42 6.24
N LEU A 49 0.12 5.28 5.81
CA LEU A 49 -0.65 4.16 5.26
C LEU A 49 -1.52 3.49 6.35
N ALA A 50 -1.00 3.29 7.55
CA ALA A 50 -1.73 2.71 8.67
C ALA A 50 -2.95 3.56 9.07
N ARG A 51 -2.78 4.89 9.09
CA ARG A 51 -3.84 5.87 9.42
C ARG A 51 -4.78 6.15 8.24
N GLY A 52 -4.38 5.79 7.03
CA GLY A 52 -5.16 6.07 5.81
C GLY A 52 -5.02 7.49 5.27
N GLU A 53 -4.05 8.27 5.75
CA GLU A 53 -3.71 9.59 5.17
C GLU A 53 -3.12 9.45 3.77
N LYS A 54 -2.40 8.34 3.54
CA LYS A 54 -1.95 7.93 2.21
C LYS A 54 -2.75 6.69 1.84
N VAL A 55 -3.40 6.77 0.69
CA VAL A 55 -4.33 5.74 0.22
C VAL A 55 -3.78 4.97 -0.97
N ASN A 56 -2.90 5.59 -1.76
CA ASN A 56 -2.38 5.02 -3.01
C ASN A 56 -0.86 4.82 -2.96
N PRO A 57 -0.36 3.74 -2.33
CA PRO A 57 1.04 3.37 -2.41
C PRO A 57 1.43 2.95 -3.83
N GLY A 58 2.66 3.33 -4.22
CA GLY A 58 3.26 2.88 -5.48
C GLY A 58 3.50 1.37 -5.49
N ASP A 59 3.74 0.80 -6.68
CA ASP A 59 3.87 -0.65 -6.87
C ASP A 59 4.98 -1.26 -6.01
N THR A 60 6.13 -0.56 -5.90
CA THR A 60 7.25 -1.00 -5.05
C THR A 60 6.83 -1.17 -3.58
N VAL A 61 6.00 -0.25 -3.06
CA VAL A 61 5.54 -0.34 -1.67
C VAL A 61 4.48 -1.43 -1.53
N LEU A 62 3.57 -1.57 -2.51
CA LEU A 62 2.60 -2.66 -2.52
C LEU A 62 3.31 -4.02 -2.47
N ARG A 63 4.33 -4.25 -3.31
CA ARG A 63 5.11 -5.50 -3.31
C ARG A 63 5.75 -5.77 -1.94
N LYS A 64 6.33 -4.75 -1.30
CA LYS A 64 6.93 -4.85 0.04
C LYS A 64 5.89 -5.16 1.14
N LEU A 65 4.64 -4.77 0.95
CA LEU A 65 3.51 -5.14 1.82
C LEU A 65 2.93 -6.53 1.50
N GLY A 66 3.44 -7.23 0.49
CA GLY A 66 2.89 -8.49 0.00
C GLY A 66 1.62 -8.33 -0.83
N LEU A 67 1.42 -7.15 -1.43
CA LEU A 67 0.29 -6.80 -2.27
C LEU A 67 0.75 -6.56 -3.72
N ARG A 68 -0.16 -6.69 -4.67
CA ARG A 68 0.07 -6.33 -6.09
C ARG A 68 -1.12 -5.55 -6.62
N ARG A 69 -0.87 -4.61 -7.52
CA ARG A 69 -1.92 -3.91 -8.26
C ARG A 69 -2.36 -4.79 -9.43
N VAL A 70 -3.66 -5.08 -9.52
CA VAL A 70 -4.27 -5.85 -10.60
C VAL A 70 -5.18 -4.93 -11.39
N THR A 71 -5.07 -4.94 -12.72
CA THR A 71 -5.93 -4.19 -13.63
C THR A 71 -6.54 -5.17 -14.61
N TYR A 72 -7.87 -5.24 -14.62
CA TYR A 72 -8.62 -6.06 -15.56
C TYR A 72 -8.81 -5.26 -16.85
N ILE A 73 -8.48 -5.88 -17.98
CA ILE A 73 -8.76 -5.36 -19.31
C ILE A 73 -9.93 -6.22 -19.81
N GLU A 74 -11.09 -5.60 -20.04
CA GLU A 74 -12.18 -6.28 -20.73
C GLU A 74 -11.87 -6.27 -22.22
N GLU A 75 -11.55 -7.43 -22.79
CA GLU A 75 -11.52 -7.60 -24.24
C GLU A 75 -12.99 -7.60 -24.73
N ARG A 76 -13.30 -6.65 -25.61
CA ARG A 76 -14.59 -6.57 -26.33
C ARG A 76 -14.43 -7.13 -27.72
#